data_AF-A0A9W9S3U8-F1
#
_entry.id   AF-A0A9W9S3U8-F1
#
_cell.length_a   1.000
_cell.length_b   1.000
_cell.length_c   1.000
_cell.angle_alpha   90.00
_cell.angle_beta   90.00
_cell.angle_gamma   90.00
#
_symmetry.space_group_name_H-M   'P 1'
#
loop_
_entity.id
_entity.type
_entity.pdbx_description
1 polymer ?
#
loop_
_entity_poly.entity_id
_entity_poly.type
_entity_poly.pdbx_seq_one_letter_code
_entity_poly.pdbx_strand_id
1 'polypeptide(L)'
;MSSTTQTPATTPATALATGMRKNGKKWQTPKKAFRPSAGLTSYAKRQEVRKQHDANKEREREMKEEKKAERQAHIQRIKDKRAAKEEKARYEKMAEKMHAKRVERLKRREKRNKLLSS
;
A
#
# COMPACT_ATOMS: atom_id res chain seq x y z
N MET A 1 -48.89 -52.86 -18.72
CA MET A 1 -47.42 -52.73 -18.72
C MET A 1 -47.05 -51.44 -18.02
N SER A 2 -46.28 -51.61 -16.95
CA SER A 2 -45.88 -50.63 -15.95
C SER A 2 -44.97 -49.52 -16.49
N SER A 3 -45.03 -48.32 -15.90
CA SER A 3 -43.96 -47.85 -15.01
C SER A 3 -44.20 -46.40 -14.58
N THR A 4 -44.44 -46.24 -13.29
CA THR A 4 -44.41 -44.97 -12.55
C THR A 4 -42.96 -44.51 -12.45
N THR A 5 -42.63 -43.33 -12.98
CA THR A 5 -41.34 -42.67 -12.73
C THR A 5 -41.42 -41.86 -11.44
N GLN A 6 -40.76 -42.37 -10.40
CA GLN A 6 -40.53 -41.66 -9.14
C GLN A 6 -39.33 -40.71 -9.29
N THR A 7 -39.55 -39.42 -9.04
CA THR A 7 -38.52 -38.41 -8.75
C THR A 7 -37.98 -38.58 -7.33
N PRO A 8 -36.66 -38.71 -7.11
CA PRO A 8 -36.10 -38.62 -5.76
C PRO A 8 -35.98 -37.14 -5.35
N ALA A 9 -36.85 -36.72 -4.44
CA ALA A 9 -36.71 -35.45 -3.74
C ALA A 9 -35.40 -35.45 -2.95
N THR A 10 -34.50 -34.51 -3.27
CA THR A 10 -33.34 -34.22 -2.41
C THR A 10 -33.84 -33.43 -1.21
N THR A 11 -34.00 -34.12 -0.09
CA THR A 11 -34.32 -33.56 1.21
C THR A 11 -33.22 -32.56 1.60
N PRO A 12 -33.53 -31.27 1.86
CA PRO A 12 -32.56 -30.41 2.53
C PRO A 12 -32.30 -31.03 3.91
N ALA A 13 -31.03 -31.24 4.24
CA ALA A 13 -30.63 -31.69 5.57
C ALA A 13 -31.10 -30.64 6.59
N THR A 14 -32.26 -30.91 7.21
CA THR A 14 -32.79 -30.17 8.33
C THR A 14 -31.73 -30.13 9.41
N ALA A 15 -31.16 -28.95 9.66
CA ALA A 15 -30.38 -28.71 10.85
C ALA A 15 -31.26 -29.10 12.04
N LEU A 16 -30.87 -30.15 12.76
CA LEU A 16 -31.61 -30.66 13.91
C LEU A 16 -31.80 -29.51 14.92
N ALA A 17 -33.04 -29.03 15.01
CA ALA A 17 -33.45 -28.05 16.00
C ALA A 17 -33.16 -28.63 17.39
N THR A 18 -32.11 -28.12 18.03
CA THR A 18 -31.73 -28.58 19.37
C THR A 18 -32.80 -28.09 20.34
N GLY A 19 -33.52 -29.03 20.94
CA GLY A 19 -34.68 -28.78 21.79
C GLY A 19 -34.42 -27.68 22.84
N MET A 20 -35.17 -26.59 22.71
CA MET A 20 -35.18 -25.47 23.63
C MET A 20 -35.80 -25.92 24.97
N ARG A 21 -35.12 -25.72 26.11
CA ARG A 21 -35.76 -25.83 27.44
C ARG A 21 -36.04 -24.44 27.99
N LYS A 22 -37.11 -24.31 28.79
CA LYS A 22 -37.71 -23.04 29.23
C LYS A 22 -36.78 -22.04 29.95
N ASN A 23 -35.58 -22.43 30.38
CA ASN A 23 -34.56 -21.52 30.94
C ASN A 23 -33.23 -21.57 30.16
N GLY A 24 -33.30 -21.39 28.84
CA GLY A 24 -32.36 -20.65 27.97
C GLY A 24 -30.85 -20.88 27.93
N LYS A 25 -30.18 -21.50 28.91
CA LYS A 25 -28.70 -21.53 28.96
C LYS A 25 -28.13 -22.86 28.51
N LYS A 26 -27.84 -22.95 27.21
CA LYS A 26 -26.73 -23.73 26.65
C LYS A 26 -25.87 -22.79 25.81
N TRP A 27 -24.99 -22.05 26.47
CA TRP A 27 -24.07 -21.09 25.83
C TRP A 27 -22.88 -21.77 25.14
N GLN A 28 -22.66 -23.06 25.42
CA GLN A 28 -21.61 -23.83 24.76
C GLN A 28 -22.14 -24.48 23.49
N THR A 29 -21.43 -24.25 22.38
CA THR A 29 -21.64 -24.98 21.13
C THR A 29 -21.45 -26.48 21.38
N PRO A 30 -22.35 -27.35 20.87
CA PRO A 30 -22.21 -28.79 21.06
C PRO A 30 -20.88 -29.27 20.47
N LYS A 31 -20.05 -29.89 21.31
CA LYS A 31 -18.74 -30.44 20.91
C LYS A 31 -18.99 -31.61 19.95
N LYS A 32 -18.60 -31.44 18.68
CA LYS A 32 -18.55 -32.56 17.73
C LYS A 32 -17.38 -33.48 18.08
N ALA A 33 -17.55 -34.77 17.85
CA ALA A 33 -16.47 -35.74 17.97
C ALA A 33 -15.31 -35.37 17.04
N PHE A 34 -14.08 -35.41 17.57
CA PHE A 34 -12.87 -35.19 16.78
C PHE A 34 -12.75 -36.29 15.73
N ARG A 35 -12.60 -35.89 14.46
CA ARG A 35 -12.42 -36.78 13.32
C ARG A 35 -11.09 -36.43 12.66
N PRO A 36 -10.05 -37.26 12.81
CA PRO A 36 -8.72 -36.98 12.23
C PRO A 36 -8.74 -36.79 10.71
N SER A 37 -9.70 -37.41 10.01
CA SER A 37 -9.87 -37.30 8.56
C SER A 37 -10.74 -36.12 8.11
N ALA A 38 -11.43 -35.43 9.03
CA ALA A 38 -12.28 -34.30 8.70
C ALA A 38 -11.41 -33.07 8.40
N GLY A 39 -11.13 -32.84 7.11
CA GLY A 39 -10.29 -31.75 6.63
C GLY A 39 -9.18 -32.18 5.68
N LEU A 40 -8.98 -33.49 5.47
CA LEU A 40 -8.08 -33.98 4.44
C LEU A 40 -8.72 -33.73 3.06
N THR A 41 -8.23 -32.71 2.37
CA THR A 41 -8.57 -32.44 0.98
C THR A 41 -7.80 -33.37 0.05
N SER A 42 -8.29 -33.59 -1.18
CA SER A 42 -7.49 -34.29 -2.19
C SER A 42 -6.27 -33.44 -2.58
N TYR A 43 -5.20 -34.09 -3.05
CA TYR A 43 -4.00 -33.39 -3.51
C TYR A 43 -4.33 -32.39 -4.63
N ALA A 44 -5.22 -32.77 -5.56
CA ALA A 44 -5.70 -31.89 -6.63
C ALA A 44 -6.29 -30.59 -6.09
N LYS A 45 -7.17 -30.67 -5.07
CA LYS A 45 -7.77 -29.49 -4.43
C LYS A 45 -6.73 -28.60 -3.73
N ARG A 46 -5.68 -29.18 -3.14
CA ARG A 46 -4.56 -28.38 -2.57
C ARG A 46 -3.76 -27.67 -3.65
N GLN A 47 -3.54 -28.29 -4.79
CA GLN A 47 -2.83 -27.67 -5.91
C GLN A 47 -3.61 -26.50 -6.50
N GLU A 48 -4.92 -26.64 -6.66
CA GLU A 48 -5.80 -25.54 -7.08
C GLU A 48 -5.73 -24.36 -6.11
N VAL A 49 -5.81 -24.61 -4.80
CA VAL A 49 -5.71 -23.55 -3.77
C VAL A 49 -4.33 -22.87 -3.81
N ARG A 50 -3.24 -23.62 -4.02
CA ARG A 50 -1.89 -23.04 -4.16
C ARG A 50 -1.82 -22.13 -5.38
N LYS A 51 -2.30 -22.58 -6.54
CA LYS A 51 -2.35 -21.76 -7.77
C LYS A 51 -3.14 -20.46 -7.56
N GLN A 52 -4.30 -20.54 -6.91
CA GLN A 52 -5.11 -19.36 -6.60
C GLN A 52 -4.36 -18.39 -5.67
N HIS A 53 -3.70 -18.92 -4.65
CA HIS A 53 -2.93 -18.11 -3.72
C HIS A 53 -1.70 -17.47 -4.36
N ASP A 54 -1.01 -18.17 -5.26
CA ASP A 54 0.13 -17.64 -5.98
C ASP A 54 -0.29 -16.52 -6.94
N ALA A 55 -1.42 -16.69 -7.65
CA ALA A 55 -2.01 -15.64 -8.47
C ALA A 55 -2.40 -14.39 -7.65
N ASN A 56 -2.97 -14.58 -6.46
CA ASN A 56 -3.29 -13.47 -5.56
C ASN A 56 -2.04 -12.73 -5.09
N LYS A 57 -0.98 -13.49 -4.75
CA LYS A 57 0.30 -12.91 -4.32
C LYS A 57 0.99 -12.12 -5.43
N GLU A 58 0.94 -12.62 -6.66
CA GLU A 58 1.49 -11.92 -7.82
C GLU A 58 0.78 -10.58 -8.01
N ARG A 59 -0.55 -10.58 -8.01
CA ARG A 59 -1.35 -9.35 -8.06
C ARG A 59 -1.04 -8.38 -6.91
N GLU A 60 -0.85 -8.89 -5.69
CA GLU A 60 -0.46 -8.05 -4.57
C GLU A 60 0.94 -7.44 -4.71
N ARG A 61 1.88 -8.17 -5.34
CA ARG A 61 3.23 -7.67 -5.59
C ARG A 61 3.20 -6.55 -6.62
N GLU A 62 2.52 -6.76 -7.75
CA GLU A 62 2.34 -5.76 -8.80
C GLU A 62 1.77 -4.46 -8.22
N MET A 63 0.67 -4.55 -7.46
CA MET A 63 0.04 -3.39 -6.81
C MET A 63 0.96 -2.68 -5.81
N LYS A 64 1.86 -3.40 -5.13
CA LYS A 64 2.83 -2.81 -4.20
C LYS A 64 4.01 -2.16 -4.95
N GLU A 65 4.44 -2.75 -6.05
CA GLU A 65 5.52 -2.24 -6.89
C GLU A 65 5.11 -0.96 -7.59
N GLU A 66 3.91 -0.89 -8.17
CA GLU A 66 3.35 0.32 -8.78
C GLU A 66 3.30 1.47 -7.77
N LYS A 67 2.72 1.25 -6.58
CA LYS A 67 2.67 2.26 -5.52
C LYS A 67 4.05 2.74 -5.06
N LYS A 68 5.03 1.82 -5.02
CA LYS A 68 6.42 2.17 -4.68
C LYS A 68 7.07 2.99 -5.79
N ALA A 69 6.84 2.64 -7.05
CA ALA A 69 7.35 3.36 -8.21
C ALA A 69 6.80 4.80 -8.25
N GLU A 70 5.49 4.98 -8.05
CA GLU A 70 4.86 6.30 -7.94
C GLU A 70 5.46 7.14 -6.82
N ARG A 71 5.62 6.54 -5.63
CA ARG A 71 6.24 7.21 -4.48
C ARG A 71 7.69 7.60 -4.77
N GLN A 72 8.46 6.73 -5.42
CA GLN A 72 9.84 7.01 -5.81
C GLN A 72 9.90 8.14 -6.85
N ALA A 73 9.03 8.13 -7.86
CA ALA A 73 8.94 9.20 -8.86
C ALA A 73 8.62 10.55 -8.20
N HIS A 74 7.71 10.58 -7.23
CA HIS A 74 7.39 11.78 -6.47
C HIS A 74 8.60 12.30 -5.66
N ILE A 75 9.29 11.40 -4.96
CA ILE A 75 10.50 11.74 -4.20
C ILE A 75 11.58 12.28 -5.13
N GLN A 76 11.78 11.66 -6.29
CA GLN A 76 12.77 12.09 -7.25
C GLN A 76 12.47 13.50 -7.77
N ARG A 77 11.23 13.77 -8.16
CA ARG A 77 10.78 15.11 -8.57
C ARG A 77 11.04 16.17 -7.50
N ILE A 78 10.84 15.86 -6.21
CA ILE A 78 11.15 16.77 -5.11
C ILE A 78 12.65 17.01 -5.00
N LYS A 79 13.47 15.97 -5.09
CA LYS A 79 14.93 16.07 -5.04
C LYS A 79 15.45 16.93 -6.19
N ASP A 80 14.98 16.67 -7.41
CA ASP A 80 15.40 17.41 -8.61
C ASP A 80 15.02 18.90 -8.48
N LYS A 81 13.81 19.20 -7.97
CA LYS A 81 13.39 20.59 -7.71
C LYS A 81 14.26 21.28 -6.66
N ARG A 82 14.67 20.56 -5.60
CA ARG A 82 15.56 21.11 -4.56
C ARG A 82 16.97 21.35 -5.10
N ALA A 83 17.51 20.41 -5.86
CA ALA A 83 18.83 20.55 -6.50
C ALA A 83 18.84 21.75 -7.46
N ALA A 84 17.84 21.87 -8.34
CA ALA A 84 17.72 23.02 -9.25
C ALA A 84 17.62 24.36 -8.50
N LYS A 85 16.91 24.39 -7.37
CA LYS A 85 16.82 25.59 -6.51
C LYS A 85 18.17 25.94 -5.88
N GLU A 86 18.90 24.94 -5.39
CA GLU A 86 20.21 25.12 -4.78
C GLU A 86 21.25 25.61 -5.79
N GLU A 87 21.27 25.04 -6.99
CA GLU A 87 22.13 25.49 -8.07
C GLU A 87 21.82 26.94 -8.46
N LYS A 88 20.54 27.28 -8.63
CA LYS A 88 20.12 28.66 -8.89
C LYS A 88 20.59 29.62 -7.80
N ALA A 89 20.36 29.27 -6.53
CA ALA A 89 20.80 30.09 -5.40
C ALA A 89 22.33 30.24 -5.32
N ARG A 90 23.08 29.20 -5.70
CA ARG A 90 24.55 29.27 -5.80
C ARG A 90 24.99 30.27 -6.85
N TYR A 91 24.37 30.26 -8.03
CA TYR A 91 24.67 31.23 -9.08
C TYR A 91 24.29 32.66 -8.69
N GLU A 92 23.13 32.86 -8.06
CA GLU A 92 22.70 34.17 -7.55
C GLU A 92 23.70 34.72 -6.53
N LYS A 93 24.11 33.90 -5.55
CA LYS A 93 25.12 34.31 -4.55
C LYS A 93 26.47 34.64 -5.17
N MET A 94 26.85 33.95 -6.25
CA MET A 94 28.07 34.26 -6.99
C MET A 94 27.96 35.59 -7.73
N ALA A 95 26.82 35.84 -8.38
CA ALA A 95 26.53 37.08 -9.07
C ALA A 95 26.51 38.28 -8.09
N GLU A 96 25.85 38.13 -6.95
CA GLU A 96 25.86 39.13 -5.86
C GLU A 96 27.28 39.42 -5.39
N LYS A 97 28.11 38.39 -5.18
CA LYS A 97 29.51 38.56 -4.77
C LYS A 97 30.32 39.35 -5.81
N MET A 98 30.10 39.08 -7.10
CA MET A 98 30.77 39.84 -8.17
C MET A 98 30.25 41.27 -8.28
N HIS A 99 28.94 41.47 -8.12
CA HIS A 99 28.33 42.80 -8.10
C HIS A 99 28.86 43.63 -6.93
N ALA A 100 28.89 43.07 -5.72
CA ALA A 100 29.47 43.71 -4.53
C ALA A 100 30.93 44.10 -4.76
N LYS A 101 31.76 43.21 -5.33
CA LYS A 101 33.15 43.52 -5.69
C LYS A 101 33.25 44.69 -6.67
N ARG A 102 32.37 44.76 -7.68
CA ARG A 102 32.34 45.86 -8.66
C ARG A 102 31.99 47.17 -7.98
N VAL A 103 30.93 47.19 -7.17
CA VAL A 103 30.49 48.38 -6.42
C VAL A 103 31.60 48.87 -5.49
N GLU A 104 32.25 47.97 -4.75
CA GLU A 104 33.37 48.33 -3.87
C GLU A 104 34.57 48.90 -4.63
N ARG A 105 34.83 48.43 -5.87
CA ARG A 105 35.90 48.98 -6.71
C ARG A 105 35.56 50.39 -7.21
N LEU A 106 34.29 50.66 -7.52
CA LEU A 106 33.82 52.00 -7.90
C LEU A 106 33.91 52.96 -6.71
N LYS A 107 33.41 52.58 -5.54
CA LYS A 107 33.53 53.38 -4.31
C LYS A 107 34.98 53.75 -3.99
N ARG A 108 35.92 52.81 -4.15
CA ARG A 108 37.36 53.08 -3.97
C ARG A 108 37.92 54.09 -4.98
N ARG A 109 37.44 54.09 -6.22
CA ARG A 109 37.86 55.04 -7.27
C ARG A 109 37.31 56.44 -7.03
N GLU A 110 36.09 56.52 -6.51
CA GLU A 110 35.45 57.80 -6.18
C GLU A 110 36.18 58.56 -5.06
N LYS A 111 37.10 57.90 -4.32
CA LYS A 111 37.90 58.48 -3.23
C LYS A 111 37.06 59.31 -2.23
N ARG A 112 35.75 59.00 -2.10
CA ARG A 112 34.87 59.68 -1.16
C ARG A 112 35.35 59.40 0.26
N ASN A 113 35.76 60.45 0.96
CA ASN A 113 36.14 60.34 2.35
C ASN A 113 34.86 60.13 3.17
N LYS A 114 34.69 58.93 3.72
CA LYS A 114 33.46 58.54 4.44
C LYS A 114 33.16 59.43 5.66
N LEU A 115 34.16 60.16 6.18
CA LEU A 115 34.05 61.06 7.33
C LEU A 115 33.70 62.51 6.96
N LEU A 116 33.81 62.87 5.68
CA LEU A 116 33.45 64.20 5.20
C LEU A 116 32.09 64.09 4.51
N SER A 117 31.03 64.33 5.27
CA SER A 117 29.68 64.46 4.74
C SER A 117 29.58 65.70 3.85
N SER A 118 29.17 65.50 2.60
CA SER A 118 28.55 66.51 1.74
C SER A 118 27.13 66.06 1.45
#